data_AF-Q8KBX5-F1
#
_entry.id   AF-Q8KBX5-F1
#
_cell.length_a   1.000
_cell.length_b   1.000
_cell.length_c   1.000
_cell.angle_alpha   90.00
_cell.angle_beta   90.00
_cell.angle_gamma   90.00
#
_symmetry.space_group_name_H-M   'P 1'
#
loop_
_entity.id
_entity.type
_entity.pdbx_description
1 polymer ?
#
loop_
_entity_poly.entity_id
_entity_poly.type
_entity_poly.pdbx_seq_one_letter_code
_entity_poly.pdbx_strand_id
1 'polypeptide(L)'
;MAGNPISDEPNRLTAEGNGYGDPQAQLIDDRKFQRLMKAYETTVETRKLEIELFWSRSLFFWGFIASAFVASATLRRYSSDISVVVACFGFVCSVAWSLGNRAGKFWQESWEMKVERIEPSVTRAMFAQPEAVQTNKNFWLRGRRFSVSKLAIALSDYTIILWVAVVV
;
A
#
# COMPACT_ATOMS: atom_id res chain seq x y z
N MET A 1 41.67 79.94 -20.76
CA MET A 1 42.44 78.89 -21.44
C MET A 1 42.43 77.65 -20.57
N ALA A 2 42.06 76.51 -21.18
CA ALA A 2 42.25 75.10 -20.77
C ALA A 2 41.86 74.70 -19.33
N GLY A 3 41.09 73.65 -19.06
CA GLY A 3 40.65 72.51 -19.84
C GLY A 3 40.28 71.44 -18.80
N ASN A 4 39.13 70.80 -18.95
CA ASN A 4 38.70 69.70 -18.10
C ASN A 4 39.51 68.43 -18.43
N PRO A 5 39.79 67.55 -17.45
CA PRO A 5 39.68 66.14 -17.75
C PRO A 5 38.85 65.39 -16.71
N ILE A 6 37.86 64.70 -17.26
CA ILE A 6 37.09 63.59 -16.72
C ILE A 6 38.06 62.55 -16.13
N SER A 7 37.82 62.10 -14.88
CA SER A 7 38.42 60.87 -14.36
C SER A 7 37.35 60.04 -13.65
N ASP A 8 36.88 59.04 -14.41
CA ASP A 8 36.56 57.67 -14.04
C ASP A 8 35.85 57.44 -12.69
N GLU A 9 34.52 57.51 -12.76
CA GLU A 9 33.62 56.82 -11.84
C GLU A 9 33.79 55.29 -12.04
N PRO A 10 34.19 54.51 -11.01
CA PRO A 10 34.24 53.06 -11.15
C PRO A 10 32.80 52.52 -11.23
N ASN A 11 32.43 52.18 -12.45
CA ASN A 11 31.29 51.37 -12.88
C ASN A 11 30.66 50.53 -11.75
N ARG A 12 29.64 51.08 -11.09
CA ARG A 12 28.83 50.42 -10.07
C ARG A 12 27.45 50.05 -10.63
N LEU A 13 27.45 49.43 -11.80
CA LEU A 13 26.33 48.76 -12.47
C LEU A 13 27.01 47.58 -13.20
N THR A 14 26.80 46.30 -12.93
CA THR A 14 25.56 45.57 -12.65
C THR A 14 25.92 44.27 -11.92
N ALA A 15 25.72 44.22 -10.60
CA ALA A 15 25.50 42.95 -9.91
C ALA A 15 23.98 42.70 -9.84
N GLU A 16 23.29 42.88 -10.97
CA GLU A 16 22.01 42.22 -11.16
C GLU A 16 22.34 40.77 -11.46
N GLY A 17 22.43 39.98 -10.38
CA GLY A 17 22.40 38.54 -10.49
C GLY A 17 21.22 38.19 -11.39
N ASN A 18 21.51 37.55 -12.52
CA ASN A 18 20.47 37.16 -13.45
C ASN A 18 19.40 36.38 -12.64
N GLY A 19 18.13 36.72 -12.82
CA GLY A 19 17.03 36.01 -12.17
C GLY A 19 16.76 34.62 -12.77
N TYR A 20 17.71 34.09 -13.56
CA TYR A 20 17.61 32.86 -14.33
C TYR A 20 18.78 31.95 -13.97
N GLY A 21 18.65 31.22 -12.85
CA GLY A 21 19.63 30.22 -12.44
C GLY A 21 20.09 29.34 -13.62
N ASP A 22 21.36 28.92 -13.59
CA ASP A 22 22.04 28.20 -14.67
C ASP A 22 21.10 27.21 -15.42
N PRO A 23 20.84 27.40 -16.73
CA PRO A 23 19.96 26.54 -17.51
C PRO A 23 20.33 25.05 -17.42
N GLN A 24 21.61 24.71 -17.26
CA GLN A 24 22.00 23.31 -17.08
C GLN A 24 21.57 22.77 -15.71
N ALA A 25 21.69 23.57 -14.66
CA ALA A 25 21.22 23.22 -13.33
C ALA A 25 19.69 23.03 -13.28
N GLN A 26 18.94 23.90 -13.96
CA GLN A 26 17.48 23.78 -14.10
C GLN A 26 17.08 22.48 -14.82
N LEU A 27 17.71 22.17 -15.96
CA LEU A 27 17.44 20.93 -16.71
C LEU A 27 17.80 19.65 -15.94
N ILE A 28 18.76 19.71 -15.02
CA ILE A 28 19.10 18.58 -14.14
C ILE A 28 18.04 18.43 -13.05
N ASP A 29 17.61 19.53 -12.45
CA ASP A 29 16.56 19.54 -11.43
C ASP A 29 15.22 19.04 -11.97
N ASP A 30 14.82 19.52 -13.16
CA ASP A 30 13.63 19.04 -13.86
C ASP A 30 13.69 17.52 -14.11
N ARG A 31 14.82 17.02 -14.63
CA ARG A 31 15.00 15.57 -14.88
C ARG A 31 14.94 14.76 -13.58
N LYS A 32 15.48 15.29 -12.49
CA LYS A 32 15.44 14.65 -11.17
C LYS A 32 14.00 14.60 -10.65
N PHE A 33 13.27 15.71 -10.75
CA PHE A 33 11.86 15.79 -10.36
C PHE A 33 10.99 14.82 -11.18
N GLN A 34 11.19 14.74 -12.49
CA GLN A 34 10.46 13.80 -13.36
C GLN A 34 10.70 12.32 -12.97
N ARG A 35 11.95 11.95 -12.67
CA ARG A 35 12.27 10.59 -12.20
C ARG A 35 11.61 10.28 -10.86
N LEU A 36 11.60 11.26 -9.96
CA LEU A 36 11.00 11.14 -8.64
C LEU A 36 9.47 11.01 -8.71
N MET A 37 8.82 11.85 -9.53
CA MET A 37 7.38 11.78 -9.79
C MET A 37 7.00 10.42 -10.37
N LYS A 38 7.73 9.94 -11.38
CA LYS A 38 7.49 8.61 -11.97
C LYS A 38 7.64 7.48 -10.94
N ALA A 39 8.66 7.55 -10.07
CA ALA A 39 8.84 6.58 -8.99
C ALA A 39 7.66 6.62 -8.00
N TYR A 40 7.21 7.81 -7.64
CA TYR A 40 6.06 8.02 -6.77
C TYR A 40 4.77 7.43 -7.37
N GLU A 41 4.45 7.78 -8.62
CA GLU A 41 3.30 7.25 -9.37
C GLU A 41 3.34 5.73 -9.44
N THR A 42 4.48 5.15 -9.85
CA THR A 42 4.67 3.69 -9.92
C THR A 42 4.41 3.03 -8.56
N THR A 43 4.87 3.64 -7.46
CA THR A 43 4.71 3.08 -6.12
C THR A 43 3.25 3.15 -5.67
N VAL A 44 2.54 4.24 -5.95
CA VAL A 44 1.12 4.40 -5.67
C VAL A 44 0.27 3.41 -6.47
N GLU A 45 0.56 3.24 -7.75
CA GLU A 45 -0.09 2.25 -8.62
C GLU A 45 0.15 0.82 -8.13
N THR A 46 1.39 0.49 -7.76
CA THR A 46 1.74 -0.82 -7.20
C THR A 46 0.96 -1.11 -5.92
N ARG A 47 0.83 -0.12 -5.01
CA ARG A 47 0.02 -0.26 -3.80
C ARG A 47 -1.45 -0.56 -4.13
N LYS A 48 -2.01 0.10 -5.14
CA LYS A 48 -3.39 -0.15 -5.58
C LYS A 48 -3.56 -1.56 -6.13
N LEU A 49 -2.62 -2.01 -6.96
CA LEU A 49 -2.60 -3.37 -7.51
C LEU A 49 -2.48 -4.42 -6.40
N GLU A 50 -1.68 -4.19 -5.36
CA GLU A 50 -1.59 -5.12 -4.22
C GLU A 50 -2.90 -5.23 -3.42
N ILE A 51 -3.68 -4.15 -3.32
CA ILE A 51 -5.02 -4.18 -2.70
C ILE A 51 -5.98 -5.01 -3.56
N GLU A 52 -5.94 -4.86 -4.89
CA GLU A 52 -6.76 -5.64 -5.81
C GLU A 52 -6.41 -7.13 -5.76
N LEU A 53 -5.12 -7.46 -5.85
CA LEU A 53 -4.63 -8.82 -5.73
C LEU A 53 -4.96 -9.45 -4.37
N PHE A 54 -4.97 -8.67 -3.29
CA PHE A 54 -5.40 -9.15 -1.98
C PHE A 54 -6.83 -9.69 -1.99
N TRP A 55 -7.76 -8.99 -2.65
CA TRP A 55 -9.14 -9.45 -2.80
C TRP A 55 -9.24 -10.66 -3.73
N SER A 56 -8.57 -10.62 -4.89
CA SER A 56 -8.61 -11.73 -5.85
C SER A 56 -8.06 -13.04 -5.28
N ARG A 57 -6.93 -12.99 -4.55
CA ARG A 57 -6.37 -14.17 -3.86
C ARG A 57 -7.32 -14.70 -2.79
N SER A 58 -7.97 -13.83 -2.03
CA SER A 58 -8.93 -14.25 -1.00
C SER A 58 -10.14 -14.94 -1.61
N LEU A 59 -10.69 -14.41 -2.70
CA LEU A 59 -11.82 -15.01 -3.40
C LEU A 59 -11.50 -16.41 -3.93
N PHE A 60 -10.28 -16.58 -4.48
CA PHE A 60 -9.79 -17.89 -4.93
C PHE A 60 -9.84 -18.92 -3.79
N PHE A 61 -9.28 -18.61 -2.61
CA PHE A 61 -9.30 -19.54 -1.47
C PHE A 61 -10.71 -19.75 -0.89
N TRP A 62 -11.55 -18.71 -0.86
CA TRP A 62 -12.93 -18.82 -0.40
C TRP A 62 -13.74 -19.83 -1.21
N GLY A 63 -13.55 -19.87 -2.53
CA GLY A 63 -14.22 -20.85 -3.39
C GLY A 63 -13.94 -22.29 -2.96
N PHE A 64 -12.68 -22.63 -2.70
CA PHE A 64 -12.31 -23.97 -2.23
C PHE A 64 -12.80 -24.26 -0.81
N ILE A 65 -12.63 -23.31 0.11
CA ILE A 65 -13.01 -23.50 1.53
C ILE A 65 -14.52 -23.67 1.66
N ALA A 66 -15.32 -22.82 1.01
CA ALA A 66 -16.78 -22.91 1.04
C ALA A 66 -17.28 -24.23 0.43
N SER A 67 -16.74 -24.60 -0.74
CA SER A 67 -17.09 -25.87 -1.40
C SER A 67 -16.71 -27.08 -0.53
N ALA A 68 -15.54 -27.05 0.10
CA ALA A 68 -15.11 -28.10 1.01
C ALA A 68 -16.03 -28.22 2.22
N PHE A 69 -16.51 -27.11 2.80
CA PHE A 69 -17.44 -27.15 3.94
C PHE A 69 -18.75 -27.84 3.55
N VAL A 70 -19.34 -27.45 2.41
CA VAL A 70 -20.57 -28.06 1.90
C VAL A 70 -20.39 -29.55 1.61
N ALA A 71 -19.28 -29.90 0.94
CA ALA A 71 -18.97 -31.28 0.61
C ALA A 71 -18.73 -32.14 1.88
N SER A 72 -17.95 -31.64 2.84
CA SER A 72 -17.68 -32.34 4.11
C SER A 72 -18.98 -32.57 4.90
N ALA A 73 -19.84 -31.56 5.03
CA ALA A 73 -21.12 -31.66 5.73
C ALA A 73 -22.06 -32.68 5.06
N THR A 74 -22.11 -32.69 3.73
CA THR A 74 -22.94 -33.62 2.96
C THR A 74 -22.42 -35.05 3.09
N LEU A 75 -21.10 -35.26 2.90
CA LEU A 75 -20.47 -36.57 2.93
C LEU A 75 -20.44 -37.21 4.32
N ARG A 76 -20.54 -36.43 5.39
CA ARG A 76 -20.51 -36.94 6.77
C ARG A 76 -21.58 -38.02 7.04
N ARG A 77 -22.69 -38.00 6.31
CA ARG A 77 -23.77 -39.00 6.42
C ARG A 77 -23.61 -40.21 5.49
N TYR A 78 -22.79 -40.12 4.46
CA TYR A 78 -22.66 -41.15 3.41
C TYR A 78 -21.32 -41.87 3.44
N SER A 79 -20.23 -41.16 3.72
CA SER A 79 -18.85 -41.68 3.67
C SER A 79 -17.96 -40.85 4.59
N SER A 80 -17.86 -41.27 5.86
CA SER A 80 -17.11 -40.55 6.89
C SER A 80 -15.64 -40.36 6.50
N ASP A 81 -14.99 -41.37 5.96
CA ASP A 81 -13.57 -41.30 5.57
C ASP A 81 -13.32 -40.24 4.50
N ILE A 82 -14.18 -40.18 3.48
CA ILE A 82 -14.09 -39.17 2.41
C ILE A 82 -14.39 -37.78 2.96
N SER A 83 -15.36 -37.65 3.90
CA SER A 83 -15.66 -36.39 4.58
C SER A 83 -14.43 -35.85 5.35
N VAL A 84 -13.66 -36.73 6.00
CA VAL A 84 -12.41 -36.36 6.69
C VAL A 84 -11.33 -35.92 5.70
N VAL A 85 -11.15 -36.64 4.58
CA VAL A 85 -10.20 -36.24 3.53
C VAL A 85 -10.53 -34.85 2.98
N VAL A 86 -11.81 -34.57 2.71
CA VAL A 86 -12.28 -33.25 2.27
C VAL A 86 -12.05 -32.18 3.34
N ALA A 87 -12.26 -32.51 4.62
CA ALA A 87 -11.99 -31.59 5.72
C ALA A 87 -10.49 -31.25 5.84
N CYS A 88 -9.60 -32.24 5.67
CA CYS A 88 -8.16 -32.02 5.60
C CYS A 88 -7.76 -31.12 4.42
N PHE A 89 -8.39 -31.28 3.26
CA PHE A 89 -8.18 -30.39 2.13
C PHE A 89 -8.61 -28.94 2.47
N GLY A 90 -9.79 -28.76 3.06
CA GLY A 90 -10.28 -27.45 3.51
C GLY A 90 -9.36 -26.79 4.55
N PHE A 91 -8.81 -27.58 5.47
CA PHE A 91 -7.79 -27.14 6.44
C PHE A 91 -6.55 -26.59 5.73
N VAL A 92 -5.98 -27.36 4.78
CA VAL A 92 -4.79 -26.94 4.02
C VAL A 92 -5.07 -25.66 3.22
N CYS A 93 -6.22 -25.56 2.56
CA CYS A 93 -6.63 -24.34 1.87
C CYS A 93 -6.72 -23.13 2.81
N SER A 94 -7.23 -23.33 4.03
CA SER A 94 -7.33 -22.26 5.04
C SER A 94 -5.95 -21.81 5.56
N VAL A 95 -5.03 -22.75 5.77
CA VAL A 95 -3.64 -22.45 6.13
C VAL A 95 -2.96 -21.65 5.02
N ALA A 96 -3.08 -22.11 3.77
CA ALA A 96 -2.53 -21.41 2.61
C ALA A 96 -3.10 -19.99 2.48
N TRP A 97 -4.42 -19.82 2.70
CA TRP A 97 -5.06 -18.51 2.69
C TRP A 97 -4.52 -17.59 3.80
N SER A 98 -4.36 -18.08 5.03
CA SER A 98 -3.79 -17.29 6.13
C SER A 98 -2.35 -16.84 5.83
N LEU A 99 -1.50 -17.75 5.35
CA LEU A 99 -0.14 -17.42 4.95
C LEU A 99 -0.12 -16.40 3.80
N GLY A 100 -1.00 -16.56 2.80
CA GLY A 100 -1.17 -15.62 1.71
C GLY A 100 -1.58 -14.22 2.19
N ASN A 101 -2.49 -14.13 3.16
CA ASN A 101 -2.90 -12.86 3.77
C ASN A 101 -1.73 -12.18 4.52
N ARG A 102 -0.94 -12.96 5.27
CA ARG A 102 0.25 -12.47 5.99
C ARG A 102 1.33 -11.98 5.02
N ALA A 103 1.60 -12.73 3.94
CA ALA A 103 2.56 -12.34 2.92
C ALA A 103 2.11 -11.07 2.17
N GLY A 104 0.83 -10.99 1.79
CA GLY A 104 0.27 -9.79 1.17
C GLY A 104 0.37 -8.56 2.07
N LYS A 105 0.10 -8.73 3.37
CA LYS A 105 0.23 -7.65 4.36
C LYS A 105 1.67 -7.12 4.46
N PHE A 106 2.66 -8.01 4.47
CA PHE A 106 4.08 -7.60 4.49
C PHE A 106 4.46 -6.74 3.28
N TRP A 107 4.00 -7.12 2.08
CA TRP A 107 4.29 -6.34 0.86
C TRP A 107 3.52 -5.02 0.82
N GLN A 108 2.27 -4.98 1.26
CA GLN A 108 1.49 -3.74 1.40
C GLN A 108 2.21 -2.73 2.30
N GLU A 109 2.62 -3.15 3.51
CA GLU A 109 3.36 -2.29 4.45
C GLU A 109 4.72 -1.86 3.87
N SER A 110 5.40 -2.74 3.13
CA SER A 110 6.66 -2.40 2.45
C SER A 110 6.50 -1.33 1.38
N TRP A 111 5.40 -1.37 0.62
CA TRP A 111 5.10 -0.34 -0.39
C TRP A 111 4.62 0.95 0.26
N GLU A 112 3.82 0.89 1.33
CA GLU A 112 3.43 2.06 2.13
C GLU A 112 4.65 2.83 2.64
N MET A 113 5.64 2.15 3.21
CA MET A 113 6.90 2.78 3.66
C MET A 113 7.70 3.42 2.52
N LYS A 114 7.69 2.82 1.32
CA LYS A 114 8.37 3.39 0.15
C LYS A 114 7.67 4.66 -0.35
N VAL A 115 6.33 4.66 -0.39
CA VAL A 115 5.53 5.85 -0.73
C VAL A 115 5.85 6.98 0.26
N GLU A 116 5.75 6.70 1.56
CA GLU A 116 5.99 7.68 2.63
C GLU A 116 7.39 8.30 2.57
N ARG A 117 8.41 7.53 2.14
CA ARG A 117 9.78 8.05 1.98
C ARG A 117 9.92 9.00 0.79
N ILE A 118 9.20 8.75 -0.31
CA ILE A 118 9.31 9.52 -1.56
C ILE A 118 8.40 10.77 -1.52
N GLU A 119 7.27 10.67 -0.83
CA GLU A 119 6.19 11.66 -0.82
C GLU A 119 6.63 13.10 -0.46
N PRO A 120 7.48 13.35 0.57
CA PRO A 120 7.87 14.71 0.97
C PRO A 120 8.56 15.49 -0.14
N SER A 121 9.19 14.77 -1.08
CA SER A 121 9.93 15.36 -2.20
C SER A 121 9.04 15.65 -3.41
N VAL A 122 7.76 15.25 -3.39
CA VAL A 122 6.82 15.38 -4.53
C VAL A 122 5.56 16.14 -4.14
N THR A 123 4.80 15.62 -3.19
CA THR A 123 3.43 16.06 -2.86
C THR A 123 3.27 16.48 -1.40
N ARG A 124 4.38 16.54 -0.66
CA ARG A 124 4.45 16.80 0.78
C ARG A 124 4.05 15.57 1.61
N ALA A 125 2.98 15.60 2.40
CA ALA A 125 2.70 14.56 3.39
C ALA A 125 1.20 14.19 3.44
N MET A 126 0.60 13.97 2.27
CA MET A 126 -0.82 13.61 2.14
C MET A 126 -1.12 12.18 2.62
N PHE A 127 -0.25 11.21 2.34
CA PHE A 127 -0.39 9.81 2.73
C PHE A 127 0.33 9.49 4.04
N ALA A 128 1.46 10.15 4.30
CA ALA A 128 2.24 9.96 5.53
C ALA A 128 1.52 10.44 6.80
N GLN A 129 0.69 11.48 6.72
CA GLN A 129 -0.01 12.02 7.89
C GLN A 129 -1.40 11.43 8.02
N PRO A 130 -1.64 10.50 8.96
CA PRO A 130 -2.97 9.97 9.18
C PRO A 130 -3.87 11.06 9.77
N GLU A 131 -5.00 11.29 9.12
CA GLU A 131 -6.01 12.20 9.65
C GLU A 131 -6.55 11.72 11.01
N ALA A 132 -6.99 12.68 11.81
CA ALA A 132 -7.67 12.40 13.06
C ALA A 132 -9.00 11.70 12.78
N VAL A 133 -9.36 10.73 13.62
CA VAL A 133 -10.66 10.07 13.51
C VAL A 133 -11.76 11.11 13.72
N GLN A 134 -12.67 11.24 12.74
CA GLN A 134 -13.80 12.15 12.82
C GLN A 134 -14.66 11.86 14.07
N THR A 135 -14.73 12.82 14.98
CA THR A 135 -15.44 12.69 16.28
C THR A 135 -16.92 13.10 16.20
N ASN A 136 -17.33 13.83 15.16
CA ASN A 136 -18.70 14.34 15.00
C ASN A 136 -19.74 13.27 14.58
N LYS A 137 -19.35 11.99 14.47
CA LYS A 137 -20.24 10.90 14.06
C LYS A 137 -20.69 10.09 15.28
N ASN A 138 -21.92 9.56 15.22
CA ASN A 138 -22.44 8.64 16.24
C ASN A 138 -21.42 7.53 16.54
N PHE A 139 -21.28 7.18 17.82
CA PHE A 139 -20.27 6.23 18.31
C PHE A 139 -20.25 4.90 17.52
N TRP A 140 -21.41 4.42 17.09
CA TRP A 140 -21.56 3.18 16.33
C TRP A 140 -21.14 3.30 14.85
N LEU A 141 -21.33 4.48 14.23
CA LEU A 141 -20.99 4.75 12.82
C LEU A 141 -19.62 5.41 12.65
N ARG A 142 -18.84 5.51 13.73
CA ARG A 142 -17.53 6.16 13.74
C ARG A 142 -16.48 5.24 13.13
N GLY A 143 -15.75 5.77 12.13
CA GLY A 143 -14.59 5.08 11.56
C GLY A 143 -13.52 4.79 12.62
N ARG A 144 -12.86 3.64 12.51
CA ARG A 144 -11.76 3.23 13.40
C ARG A 144 -10.55 2.81 12.56
N ARG A 145 -9.38 2.82 13.18
CA ARG A 145 -8.12 2.40 12.55
C ARG A 145 -8.02 0.87 12.55
N PHE A 146 -8.79 0.23 11.68
CA PHE A 146 -8.67 -1.21 11.42
C PHE A 146 -7.85 -1.45 10.15
N SER A 147 -7.02 -2.49 10.18
CA SER A 147 -6.33 -2.98 8.99
C SER A 147 -7.17 -4.10 8.40
N VAL A 148 -7.64 -3.92 7.16
CA VAL A 148 -8.44 -4.92 6.43
C VAL A 148 -7.68 -6.25 6.35
N SER A 149 -6.37 -6.21 6.07
CA SER A 149 -5.52 -7.39 6.00
C SER A 149 -5.41 -8.11 7.35
N LYS A 150 -5.37 -7.39 8.48
CA LYS A 150 -5.39 -8.02 9.83
C LYS A 150 -6.71 -8.73 10.12
N LEU A 151 -7.83 -8.13 9.72
CA LEU A 151 -9.14 -8.77 9.85
C LEU A 151 -9.24 -10.03 9.00
N ALA A 152 -8.73 -9.99 7.77
CA ALA A 152 -8.69 -11.17 6.90
C ALA A 152 -7.78 -12.28 7.45
N ILE A 153 -6.62 -11.94 8.02
CA ILE A 153 -5.75 -12.92 8.71
C ILE A 153 -6.52 -13.59 9.85
N ALA A 154 -7.17 -12.81 10.71
CA ALA A 154 -7.95 -13.35 11.83
C ALA A 154 -9.09 -14.25 11.34
N LEU A 155 -9.78 -13.87 10.26
CA LEU A 155 -10.84 -14.68 9.65
C LEU A 155 -10.30 -15.99 9.09
N SER A 156 -9.16 -15.97 8.39
CA SER A 156 -8.53 -17.18 7.88
C SER A 156 -8.01 -18.08 9.00
N ASP A 157 -7.48 -17.52 10.08
CA ASP A 157 -7.05 -18.29 11.25
C ASP A 157 -8.25 -18.95 11.95
N TYR A 158 -9.39 -18.26 11.98
CA TYR A 158 -10.64 -18.82 12.47
C TYR A 158 -11.13 -20.00 11.63
N THR A 159 -11.03 -19.97 10.30
CA THR A 159 -11.44 -21.13 9.47
C THR A 159 -10.54 -22.34 9.70
N ILE A 160 -9.24 -22.15 9.98
CA ILE A 160 -8.34 -23.24 10.40
C ILE A 160 -8.86 -23.92 11.67
N ILE A 161 -9.25 -23.13 12.68
CA ILE A 161 -9.80 -23.65 13.95
C ILE A 161 -11.10 -24.44 13.69
N LEU A 162 -11.98 -23.93 12.83
CA LEU A 162 -13.20 -24.64 12.45
C LEU A 162 -12.91 -25.99 11.81
N TRP A 163 -11.91 -26.07 10.92
CA TRP A 163 -11.55 -27.36 10.31
C TRP A 163 -11.01 -28.37 11.34
N VAL A 164 -10.22 -27.93 12.32
CA VAL A 164 -9.78 -28.79 13.43
C VAL A 164 -10.99 -29.33 14.20
N ALA A 165 -11.96 -28.47 14.51
CA ALA A 165 -13.19 -28.89 15.20
C ALA A 165 -14.10 -29.79 14.35
N VAL A 166 -13.98 -29.75 13.02
CA VAL A 166 -14.70 -30.65 12.11
C VAL A 166 -14.01 -32.01 12.00
N VAL A 167 -12.67 -32.05 12.05
CA VAL A 167 -11.90 -33.30 11.91
C VAL A 167 -11.87 -34.12 13.20
N VAL A 168 -11.84 -33.45 14.37
CA VAL A 168 -11.93 -34.08 15.70
C VAL A 168 -13.37 -34.50 16.00
#